data_AF-A0A4Y9J2Q9-F1
#
_entry.id   AF-A0A4Y9J2Q9-F1
#
_cell.length_a   1.000
_cell.length_b   1.000
_cell.length_c   1.000
_cell.angle_alpha   90.00
_cell.angle_beta   90.00
_cell.angle_gamma   90.00
#
_symmetry.space_group_name_H-M   'P 1'
#
loop_
_entity.id
_entity.type
_entity.pdbx_description
1 polymer ?
#
loop_
_entity_poly.entity_id
_entity_poly.type
_entity_poly.pdbx_seq_one_letter_code
_entity_poly.pdbx_strand_id
1 'polypeptide(L)'
;MTPKQVIEKVVAFVEGLPFDKKLHYAAGLLIAGVLTNFLPVLIAVAIAVAVGIGKEVYDRVTKKGTPEFADFLWTTAGALTWLLLYYAVSGIVWAWIS
;
A
#
# COMPACT_ATOMS: atom_id res chain seq x y z
N MET A 1 11.79 -17.55 18.75
CA MET A 1 10.75 -16.55 19.04
C MET A 1 9.42 -17.25 19.04
N THR A 2 8.59 -17.02 20.04
CA THR A 2 7.21 -17.54 20.07
C THR A 2 6.33 -16.70 19.15
N PRO A 3 5.18 -17.22 18.67
CA PRO A 3 4.24 -16.44 17.85
C PRO A 3 3.82 -15.13 18.53
N LYS A 4 3.62 -15.16 19.85
CA LYS A 4 3.30 -13.98 20.67
C LYS A 4 4.38 -12.90 20.57
N GLN A 5 5.66 -13.27 20.67
CA GLN A 5 6.79 -12.34 20.56
C GLN A 5 6.91 -11.72 19.17
N VAL A 6 6.55 -12.47 18.11
CA VAL A 6 6.53 -11.92 16.74
C VAL A 6 5.44 -10.87 16.60
N ILE A 7 4.23 -11.16 17.10
CA ILE A 7 3.11 -10.23 17.07
C ILE A 7 3.46 -8.95 17.85
N GLU A 8 3.98 -9.07 19.06
CA GLU A 8 4.39 -7.92 19.89
C GLU A 8 5.42 -7.03 19.17
N LYS A 9 6.40 -7.63 18.49
CA LYS A 9 7.39 -6.87 17.70
C LYS A 9 6.77 -6.15 16.51
N VAL A 10 5.84 -6.81 15.80
CA VAL A 10 5.15 -6.19 14.66
C VAL A 10 4.26 -5.05 15.12
N VAL A 11 3.51 -5.23 16.22
CA VAL A 11 2.67 -4.18 16.80
C VAL A 11 3.52 -2.99 17.24
N ALA A 12 4.60 -3.23 18.00
CA ALA A 12 5.50 -2.15 18.43
C ALA A 12 6.14 -1.41 17.25
N PHE A 13 6.49 -2.13 16.17
CA PHE A 13 6.99 -1.52 14.95
C PHE A 13 5.92 -0.63 14.28
N VAL A 14 4.69 -1.13 14.14
CA VAL A 14 3.59 -0.36 13.54
C VAL A 14 3.22 0.86 14.39
N GLU A 15 3.18 0.72 15.71
CA GLU A 15 2.92 1.82 16.63
C GLU A 15 4.01 2.90 16.54
N GLY A 16 5.27 2.49 16.44
CA GLY A 16 6.42 3.38 16.30
C GLY A 16 6.54 4.08 14.94
N LEU A 17 5.77 3.67 13.93
CA LEU A 17 5.79 4.34 12.63
C LEU A 17 5.19 5.75 12.71
N PRO A 18 5.85 6.76 12.09
CA PRO A 18 5.27 8.09 11.95
C PRO A 18 3.89 8.03 11.30
N PHE A 19 2.96 8.86 11.78
CA PHE A 19 1.59 8.92 11.26
C PHE A 19 1.55 9.17 9.74
N ASP A 20 2.45 10.01 9.27
CA ASP A 20 2.66 10.31 7.84
C ASP A 20 2.87 9.04 6.99
N LYS A 21 3.73 8.11 7.43
CA LYS A 21 3.98 6.85 6.70
C LYS A 21 2.77 5.93 6.68
N LYS A 22 1.98 5.94 7.75
CA LYS A 22 0.70 5.21 7.81
C LYS A 22 -0.29 5.77 6.79
N LEU A 23 -0.31 7.08 6.60
CA LEU A 23 -1.15 7.74 5.60
C LEU A 23 -0.70 7.38 4.17
N HIS A 24 0.61 7.39 3.91
CA HIS A 24 1.15 6.96 2.61
C HIS A 24 0.78 5.52 2.27
N TYR A 25 0.87 4.63 3.26
CA TYR A 25 0.42 3.24 3.13
C TYR A 25 -1.09 3.14 2.84
N ALA A 26 -1.91 3.82 3.64
CA ALA A 26 -3.36 3.83 3.45
C ALA A 26 -3.76 4.40 2.07
N ALA A 27 -3.07 5.44 1.60
CA ALA A 27 -3.32 6.04 0.29
C ALA A 27 -3.06 5.02 -0.84
N GLY A 28 -1.93 4.30 -0.80
CA GLY A 28 -1.64 3.26 -1.78
C GLY A 28 -2.68 2.14 -1.80
N LEU A 29 -3.08 1.69 -0.62
CA LEU A 29 -4.14 0.68 -0.46
C LEU A 29 -5.48 1.16 -1.02
N LEU A 30 -5.89 2.40 -0.70
CA LEU A 30 -7.15 2.99 -1.13
C LEU A 30 -7.18 3.24 -2.64
N ILE A 31 -6.12 3.79 -3.22
CA ILE A 31 -6.06 4.05 -4.67
C ILE A 31 -6.17 2.73 -5.44
N ALA A 32 -5.35 1.72 -5.07
CA ALA A 32 -5.42 0.41 -5.72
C ALA A 32 -6.80 -0.24 -5.51
N GLY A 33 -7.34 -0.16 -4.30
CA GLY A 33 -8.63 -0.77 -3.95
C GLY A 33 -9.83 -0.19 -4.67
N VAL A 34 -9.93 1.14 -4.71
CA VAL A 34 -11.01 1.82 -5.42
C VAL A 34 -10.90 1.56 -6.93
N LEU A 35 -9.71 1.71 -7.51
CA LEU A 35 -9.52 1.55 -8.96
C LEU A 35 -9.75 0.12 -9.45
N THR A 36 -9.55 -0.89 -8.61
CA THR A 36 -9.82 -2.30 -8.96
C THR A 36 -11.31 -2.55 -9.29
N ASN A 37 -12.23 -1.68 -8.86
CA ASN A 37 -13.65 -1.77 -9.24
C ASN A 37 -13.93 -1.37 -10.70
N PHE A 38 -12.98 -0.70 -11.34
CA PHE A 38 -13.14 -0.15 -12.69
C PHE A 38 -12.09 -0.67 -13.67
N LEU A 39 -10.96 -1.16 -13.15
CA LEU A 39 -9.79 -1.56 -13.92
C LEU A 39 -9.29 -2.93 -13.47
N PRO A 40 -8.61 -3.70 -14.34
CA PRO A 40 -7.85 -4.88 -13.92
C PRO A 40 -6.92 -4.56 -12.75
N VAL A 41 -6.87 -5.44 -11.73
CA VAL A 41 -6.14 -5.19 -10.47
C VAL A 41 -4.68 -4.79 -10.69
N LEU A 42 -4.00 -5.38 -11.69
CA LEU A 42 -2.62 -5.04 -12.02
C LEU A 42 -2.48 -3.61 -12.53
N ILE A 43 -3.45 -3.11 -13.31
CA ILE A 43 -3.48 -1.73 -13.80
C ILE A 43 -3.78 -0.78 -12.64
N ALA A 44 -4.73 -1.11 -11.77
CA ALA A 44 -5.04 -0.31 -10.57
C ALA A 44 -3.82 -0.15 -9.65
N VAL A 45 -3.07 -1.23 -9.42
CA VAL A 45 -1.83 -1.22 -8.64
C VAL A 45 -0.73 -0.41 -9.33
N ALA A 46 -0.56 -0.57 -10.65
CA ALA A 46 0.41 0.21 -11.41
C ALA A 46 0.12 1.72 -11.32
N ILE A 47 -1.16 2.11 -11.37
CA ILE A 47 -1.57 3.51 -11.18
C ILE A 47 -1.25 3.98 -9.76
N ALA A 48 -1.53 3.19 -8.72
CA ALA A 48 -1.21 3.57 -7.34
C ALA A 48 0.31 3.80 -7.14
N VAL A 49 1.14 2.93 -7.73
CA VAL A 49 2.61 3.09 -7.71
C VAL A 49 3.02 4.35 -8.48
N ALA A 50 2.45 4.59 -9.67
CA ALA A 50 2.72 5.78 -10.46
C ALA A 50 2.33 7.08 -9.73
N VAL A 51 1.23 7.06 -8.96
CA VAL A 51 0.83 8.19 -8.11
C VAL A 51 1.85 8.44 -7.01
N GLY A 52 2.35 7.38 -6.36
CA GLY A 52 3.43 7.49 -5.37
C GLY A 52 4.70 8.12 -5.94
N ILE A 53 5.13 7.69 -7.13
CA ILE A 53 6.27 8.30 -7.85
C ILE A 53 5.95 9.75 -8.22
N GLY A 54 4.75 10.01 -8.73
CA GLY A 54 4.30 11.33 -9.15
C GLY A 54 4.30 12.35 -8.01
N LYS A 55 3.88 11.95 -6.81
CA LYS A 55 3.95 12.80 -5.60
C LYS A 55 5.39 13.19 -5.29
N GLU A 56 6.32 12.23 -5.28
CA GLU A 56 7.74 12.52 -5.00
C GLU A 56 8.40 13.42 -6.05
N VAL A 57 8.06 13.21 -7.33
CA VAL A 57 8.52 14.07 -8.42
C VAL A 57 7.93 15.48 -8.27
N TYR A 58 6.64 15.58 -7.97
CA TYR A 58 5.96 16.86 -7.75
C TYR A 58 6.58 17.64 -6.58
N ASP A 59 6.84 16.98 -5.45
CA ASP A 59 7.48 17.60 -4.29
C ASP A 59 8.88 18.12 -4.62
N ARG A 60 9.66 17.32 -5.37
CA ARG A 60 11.02 17.70 -5.79
C ARG A 60 11.03 18.89 -6.74
N VAL A 61 10.10 18.92 -7.70
CA VAL A 61 10.05 19.98 -8.72
C VAL A 61 9.47 21.27 -8.14
N THR A 62 8.40 21.18 -7.36
CA THR A 62 7.69 22.36 -6.84
C THR A 62 8.27 22.92 -5.55
N LYS A 63 9.12 22.15 -4.85
CA LYS A 63 9.64 22.46 -3.51
C LYS A 63 8.55 22.74 -2.47
N LYS A 64 7.32 22.26 -2.70
CA LYS A 64 6.18 22.42 -1.78
C LYS A 64 6.13 21.33 -0.71
N GLY A 65 6.92 20.27 -0.86
CA GLY A 65 7.05 19.17 0.09
C GLY A 65 8.51 18.77 0.27
N THR A 66 8.76 17.86 1.21
CA THR A 66 10.06 17.21 1.41
C THR A 66 10.04 15.92 0.61
N PRO A 67 10.86 15.78 -0.45
CA PRO A 67 10.95 14.51 -1.17
C PRO A 67 11.53 13.46 -0.23
N GLU A 68 10.76 12.42 0.06
CA GLU A 68 11.14 11.34 0.94
C GLU A 68 10.86 10.00 0.26
N PHE A 69 11.93 9.29 -0.11
CA PHE A 69 11.81 7.99 -0.78
C PHE A 69 10.98 6.98 0.02
N ALA A 70 10.94 7.12 1.36
CA ALA A 70 10.10 6.30 2.22
C ALA A 70 8.60 6.43 1.88
N ASP A 71 8.11 7.60 1.49
CA ASP A 71 6.69 7.83 1.18
C ASP A 71 6.25 7.00 -0.02
N PHE A 72 7.08 7.03 -1.07
CA PHE A 72 6.90 6.18 -2.24
C PHE A 72 6.89 4.68 -1.85
N LEU A 73 7.82 4.24 -0.99
CA LEU A 73 7.87 2.85 -0.55
C LEU A 73 6.61 2.46 0.23
N TRP A 74 6.11 3.33 1.12
CA TRP A 74 4.90 3.06 1.90
C TRP A 74 3.66 3.05 1.01
N THR A 75 3.52 3.97 0.06
CA THR A 75 2.44 3.94 -0.94
C THR A 75 2.50 2.68 -1.81
N THR A 76 3.69 2.27 -2.25
CA THR A 76 3.88 1.03 -2.99
C THR A 76 3.52 -0.19 -2.14
N ALA A 77 3.94 -0.23 -0.88
CA ALA A 77 3.61 -1.30 0.06
C ALA A 77 2.09 -1.42 0.24
N GLY A 78 1.37 -0.31 0.39
CA GLY A 78 -0.09 -0.30 0.48
C GLY A 78 -0.77 -0.88 -0.76
N ALA A 79 -0.30 -0.48 -1.96
CA ALA A 79 -0.83 -1.00 -3.22
C ALA A 79 -0.56 -2.50 -3.41
N LEU A 80 0.63 -2.98 -3.03
CA LEU A 80 0.95 -4.41 -3.08
C LEU A 80 0.17 -5.22 -2.04
N THR A 81 -0.09 -4.67 -0.85
CA THR A 81 -0.99 -5.32 0.11
C THR A 81 -2.37 -5.53 -0.50
N TRP A 82 -2.91 -4.52 -1.21
CA TRP A 82 -4.19 -4.69 -1.89
C TRP A 82 -4.15 -5.81 -2.93
N LEU A 83 -3.09 -5.90 -3.73
CA LEU A 83 -2.92 -6.97 -4.72
C LEU A 83 -3.00 -8.37 -4.10
N LEU A 84 -2.29 -8.55 -2.98
CA LEU A 84 -2.30 -9.82 -2.24
C LEU A 84 -3.69 -10.14 -1.68
N LEU A 85 -4.35 -9.15 -1.08
CA LEU A 85 -5.71 -9.31 -0.54
C LEU A 85 -6.70 -9.67 -1.65
N TYR A 86 -6.62 -9.00 -2.80
CA TYR A 86 -7.48 -9.27 -3.94
C TYR A 86 -7.38 -10.74 -4.37
N TYR A 87 -6.16 -11.24 -4.64
CA TYR A 87 -6.00 -12.63 -5.08
C TYR A 87 -6.33 -13.65 -3.99
N ALA A 88 -6.03 -13.35 -2.72
CA ALA A 88 -6.41 -14.22 -1.61
C ALA A 88 -7.94 -14.39 -1.54
N VAL A 89 -8.67 -13.28 -1.58
CA VAL A 89 -10.15 -13.29 -1.55
C VAL A 89 -10.72 -13.94 -2.81
N SER A 90 -10.25 -13.55 -4.00
CA SER A 90 -10.70 -14.15 -5.26
C SER A 90 -10.43 -15.65 -5.32
N GLY A 91 -9.28 -16.11 -4.84
CA GLY A 91 -8.93 -17.53 -4.77
C GLY A 91 -9.84 -18.30 -3.81
N ILE A 92 -10.14 -17.73 -2.63
CA ILE A 92 -11.12 -18.30 -1.70
C ILE A 92 -12.49 -18.39 -2.39
N VAL A 93 -13.00 -17.29 -2.92
CA VAL A 93 -14.31 -17.26 -3.59
C VAL A 93 -14.39 -18.28 -4.72
N TRP A 94 -13.34 -18.40 -5.53
CA TRP A 94 -13.28 -19.37 -6.61
C TRP A 94 -13.35 -20.81 -6.08
N ALA A 95 -12.58 -21.15 -5.04
CA ALA A 95 -12.60 -22.48 -4.41
C ALA A 95 -13.94 -22.85 -3.75
N TRP A 96 -14.76 -21.87 -3.37
CA TRP A 96 -16.09 -22.09 -2.80
C TRP A 96 -17.18 -22.27 -3.87
N ILE A 97 -16.97 -21.77 -5.09
CA ILE A 97 -17.97 -21.77 -6.17
C ILE A 97 -17.68 -22.86 -7.22
N SER A 98 -16.44 -23.37 -7.28
CA SER A 98 -16.04 -24.53 -8.08
C SER A 98 -16.50 -25.86 -7.46
#